data_AF-A0A388JKY8-F1
#
_entry.id   AF-A0A388JKY8-F1
#
_cell.length_a   1.000
_cell.length_b   1.000
_cell.length_c   1.000
_cell.angle_alpha   90.00
_cell.angle_beta   90.00
_cell.angle_gamma   90.00
#
_symmetry.space_group_name_H-M   'P 1'
#
loop_
_entity.id
_entity.type
_entity.pdbx_description
1 polymer ?
#
loop_
_entity_poly.entity_id
_entity_poly.type
_entity_poly.pdbx_seq_one_letter_code
_entity_poly.pdbx_strand_id
1 'polypeptide(L)'
;NSWLYDEEKGGVFLSEEQLNRTRVEARMAPKFTMTVTILLLGMAVLLALSNTGLGPVGAAAAETITAEQRLVAALKDPKVSQFVLTSDVVLTASLPPSKKDFTLVGRCRDRRQRPRLCVVDGKGKFRGFRSDGFYVGMSDIHFKNMRDTRTPGSDYSDGTGAVAFAFNGKIRATRCVFESNKAFTAGALAVRDSPLLVSDCQFRNNWAVEEAGAIRVFSNGVGTVRRSVFSGNSAGQSGGAARVFEGVLNFINCTFRGNTARKGDGGALDYESGSGGVISRSEFVGNSARNGSGGAVEVEGDSAIDDINFCSCTFRCNSAKTRGSFNVDITSDTQVTFCRNKPQGLRVVEPAKAVVNCTACAKAVYWDNKNSL
;
A
#
# COMPACT_ATOMS: atom_id res chain seq x y z
N ASN A 1 -18.94 26.43 -39.08
CA ASN A 1 -17.59 25.84 -39.07
C ASN A 1 -17.25 25.35 -37.67
N SER A 2 -17.82 24.21 -37.28
CA SER A 2 -17.58 23.56 -35.98
C SER A 2 -16.62 22.39 -36.20
N TRP A 3 -15.46 22.44 -35.54
CA TRP A 3 -14.52 21.33 -35.46
C TRP A 3 -14.75 20.64 -34.11
N LEU A 4 -14.97 19.32 -34.11
CA LEU A 4 -15.11 18.52 -32.89
C LEU A 4 -13.97 17.48 -32.83
N TYR A 5 -13.45 17.29 -31.62
CA TYR A 5 -12.29 16.48 -31.30
C TYR A 5 -12.70 15.02 -31.07
N ASP A 6 -12.03 14.06 -31.72
CA ASP A 6 -12.27 12.62 -31.58
C ASP A 6 -11.08 11.95 -30.86
N GLU A 7 -11.34 11.43 -29.67
CA GLU A 7 -10.33 10.83 -28.79
C GLU A 7 -9.92 9.40 -29.19
N GLU A 8 -10.65 8.71 -30.07
CA GLU A 8 -10.37 7.30 -30.37
C GLU A 8 -9.25 7.08 -31.40
N LYS A 9 -8.75 8.13 -32.07
CA LYS A 9 -7.71 8.01 -33.11
C LYS A 9 -6.60 9.06 -33.06
N GLY A 10 -6.06 9.36 -31.88
CA GLY A 10 -4.73 9.98 -31.78
C GLY A 10 -4.62 11.43 -32.30
N GLY A 11 -5.72 12.21 -32.27
CA GLY A 11 -5.67 13.68 -32.38
C GLY A 11 -5.48 14.25 -33.79
N VAL A 12 -6.44 14.04 -34.69
CA VAL A 12 -6.52 14.74 -36.00
C VAL A 12 -7.90 15.39 -36.16
N PHE A 13 -7.94 16.60 -36.73
CA PHE A 13 -9.17 17.33 -37.03
C PHE A 13 -9.79 16.87 -38.36
N LEU A 14 -11.02 16.38 -38.35
CA LEU A 14 -11.76 15.91 -39.54
C LEU A 14 -13.07 16.69 -39.71
N SER A 15 -13.56 16.80 -40.95
CA SER A 15 -14.85 17.44 -41.27
C SER A 15 -16.04 16.51 -40.99
N GLU A 16 -17.24 17.06 -40.74
CA GLU A 16 -18.47 16.29 -40.45
C GLU A 16 -18.80 15.22 -41.49
N GLU A 17 -18.39 15.42 -42.75
CA GLU A 17 -18.62 14.49 -43.85
C GLU A 17 -17.74 13.22 -43.75
N GLN A 18 -16.56 13.30 -43.12
CA GLN A 18 -15.67 12.16 -42.88
C GLN A 18 -16.09 11.32 -41.66
N LEU A 19 -16.80 11.92 -40.70
CA LEU A 19 -17.35 11.26 -39.51
C LEU A 19 -18.54 10.33 -39.83
N ASN A 20 -19.31 10.62 -40.89
CA ASN A 20 -20.45 9.80 -41.28
C ASN A 20 -20.06 8.55 -42.10
N ARG A 21 -18.93 8.56 -42.83
CA ARG A 21 -18.44 7.35 -43.52
C ARG A 21 -17.80 6.34 -42.54
N THR A 22 -17.16 6.81 -41.48
CA THR A 22 -16.50 5.96 -40.47
C THR A 22 -17.50 5.22 -39.56
N ARG A 23 -18.71 5.75 -39.35
CA ARG A 23 -19.79 5.08 -38.61
C ARG A 23 -20.35 3.82 -39.28
N VAL A 24 -20.16 3.66 -40.59
CA VAL A 24 -20.64 2.48 -41.33
C VAL A 24 -19.64 1.32 -41.28
N GLU A 25 -18.34 1.60 -41.21
CA GLU A 25 -17.28 0.58 -41.22
C GLU A 25 -16.94 0.00 -39.83
N ALA A 26 -17.28 0.70 -38.73
CA ALA A 26 -17.06 0.20 -37.36
C ALA A 26 -17.98 -0.98 -36.95
N ARG A 27 -18.87 -1.46 -37.83
CA ARG A 27 -19.74 -2.62 -37.56
C ARG A 27 -19.10 -3.97 -37.86
N MET A 28 -17.87 -4.04 -38.36
CA MET A 28 -17.21 -5.33 -38.66
C MET A 28 -15.69 -5.29 -38.44
N ALA A 29 -15.20 -5.65 -37.24
CA ALA A 29 -13.93 -6.39 -36.98
C ALA A 29 -13.60 -6.42 -35.46
N PRO A 30 -12.71 -7.32 -34.98
CA PRO A 30 -13.03 -8.45 -34.13
C PRO A 30 -13.01 -8.16 -32.62
N LYS A 31 -13.84 -8.91 -31.88
CA LYS A 31 -13.94 -8.91 -30.42
C LYS A 31 -12.66 -9.46 -29.78
N PHE A 32 -11.89 -8.62 -29.10
CA PHE A 32 -11.00 -9.08 -28.02
C PHE A 32 -11.84 -9.29 -26.76
N THR A 33 -12.17 -10.54 -26.46
CA THR A 33 -12.92 -10.94 -25.27
C THR A 33 -12.04 -10.84 -24.02
N MET A 34 -12.22 -9.78 -23.24
CA MET A 34 -11.79 -9.73 -21.84
C MET A 34 -12.88 -10.42 -21.00
N THR A 35 -12.65 -11.66 -20.58
CA THR A 35 -13.57 -12.39 -19.71
C THR A 35 -13.51 -11.83 -18.29
N VAL A 36 -14.32 -10.81 -18.01
CA VAL A 36 -14.61 -10.37 -16.64
C VAL A 36 -15.58 -11.38 -16.03
N THR A 37 -15.05 -12.39 -15.35
CA THR A 37 -15.88 -13.35 -14.61
C THR A 37 -16.27 -12.73 -13.27
N ILE A 38 -17.36 -11.96 -13.24
CA ILE A 38 -17.96 -11.47 -11.99
C ILE A 38 -18.71 -12.64 -11.36
N LEU A 39 -18.14 -13.25 -10.32
CA LEU A 39 -18.83 -14.27 -9.54
C LEU A 39 -19.86 -13.60 -8.61
N LEU A 40 -21.07 -13.35 -9.12
CA LEU A 40 -22.25 -13.14 -8.27
C LEU A 40 -22.79 -14.53 -7.88
N LEU A 41 -22.32 -15.08 -6.76
CA LEU A 41 -22.96 -16.25 -6.14
C LEU A 41 -24.32 -15.82 -5.55
N GLY A 42 -25.34 -15.75 -6.40
CA GLY A 42 -26.73 -15.88 -6.01
C GLY A 42 -27.08 -17.37 -5.95
N MET A 43 -27.61 -17.84 -4.81
CA MET A 43 -28.03 -19.22 -4.66
C MET A 43 -29.09 -19.59 -5.69
N ALA A 44 -28.87 -20.66 -6.45
CA ALA A 44 -29.91 -21.41 -7.11
C ALA A 44 -29.70 -22.89 -6.78
N VAL A 45 -30.28 -23.35 -5.68
CA VAL A 45 -30.61 -24.76 -5.47
C VAL A 45 -32.10 -24.88 -5.72
N LEU A 46 -32.46 -25.27 -6.94
CA LEU A 46 -33.82 -25.70 -7.28
C LEU A 46 -33.72 -27.18 -7.64
N LEU A 47 -34.23 -28.00 -6.72
CA LEU A 47 -34.32 -29.44 -6.79
C LEU A 47 -35.09 -29.87 -8.05
N ALA A 48 -34.48 -30.72 -8.86
CA ALA A 48 -35.20 -31.72 -9.61
C ALA A 48 -34.87 -33.06 -8.96
N LEU A 49 -35.89 -33.75 -8.45
CA LEU A 49 -36.15 -35.17 -8.71
C LEU A 49 -37.50 -35.58 -8.10
N SER A 50 -38.17 -36.43 -8.87
CA SER A 50 -39.50 -37.00 -8.76
C SER A 50 -39.74 -37.89 -7.52
N ASN A 51 -41.01 -37.91 -7.09
CA ASN A 51 -41.74 -38.95 -6.36
C ASN A 51 -40.93 -40.13 -5.78
N THR A 52 -40.90 -40.25 -4.44
CA THR A 52 -41.54 -41.33 -3.65
C THR A 52 -41.34 -41.01 -2.16
N GLY A 53 -42.34 -41.32 -1.34
CA GLY A 53 -42.47 -40.77 0.01
C GLY A 53 -41.55 -41.36 1.09
N LEU A 54 -41.76 -40.81 2.30
CA LEU A 54 -41.37 -41.22 3.66
C LEU A 54 -40.42 -40.25 4.41
N GLY A 55 -40.98 -39.66 5.47
CA GLY A 55 -40.26 -39.13 6.64
C GLY A 55 -40.08 -37.61 6.71
N PRO A 56 -40.39 -36.94 7.84
CA PRO A 56 -39.94 -35.58 8.07
C PRO A 56 -38.44 -35.64 8.37
N VAL A 57 -37.61 -35.63 7.33
CA VAL A 57 -36.18 -35.40 7.48
C VAL A 57 -36.03 -33.96 7.94
N GLY A 58 -35.53 -33.78 9.17
CA GLY A 58 -35.25 -32.46 9.73
C GLY A 58 -34.52 -31.61 8.70
N ALA A 59 -35.04 -30.41 8.45
CA ALA A 59 -34.41 -29.44 7.59
C ALA A 59 -33.04 -29.10 8.16
N ALA A 60 -32.00 -29.80 7.70
CA ALA A 60 -30.62 -29.39 7.90
C ALA A 60 -30.53 -27.99 7.28
N ALA A 61 -30.34 -26.97 8.13
CA ALA A 61 -30.14 -25.62 7.67
C ALA A 61 -29.00 -25.63 6.66
N ALA A 62 -29.28 -25.26 5.42
CA ALA A 62 -28.26 -25.15 4.38
C ALA A 62 -27.17 -24.21 4.91
N GLU A 63 -25.98 -24.75 5.17
CA GLU A 63 -24.86 -24.00 5.72
C GLU A 63 -24.56 -22.85 4.77
N THR A 64 -24.86 -21.63 5.20
CA THR A 64 -24.70 -20.45 4.34
C THR A 64 -23.21 -20.18 4.21
N ILE A 65 -22.66 -20.37 3.01
CA ILE A 65 -21.24 -20.12 2.72
C ILE A 65 -20.86 -18.72 3.20
N THR A 66 -19.91 -18.65 4.13
CA THR A 66 -19.47 -17.42 4.79
C THR A 66 -18.72 -16.51 3.81
N ALA A 67 -18.61 -15.22 4.15
CA ALA A 67 -17.84 -14.28 3.34
C ALA A 67 -16.36 -14.67 3.21
N GLU A 68 -15.78 -15.22 4.29
CA GLU A 68 -14.41 -15.76 4.29
C GLU A 68 -14.28 -16.93 3.31
N GLN A 69 -15.20 -17.91 3.36
CA GLN A 69 -15.17 -19.07 2.48
C GLN A 69 -15.25 -18.66 0.99
N ARG A 70 -16.07 -17.66 0.64
CA ARG A 70 -16.15 -17.13 -0.72
C ARG A 70 -14.87 -16.43 -1.15
N LEU A 71 -14.28 -15.61 -0.27
CA LEU A 71 -12.99 -14.95 -0.54
C LEU A 71 -11.88 -15.98 -0.77
N VAL A 72 -11.78 -16.99 0.10
CA VAL A 72 -10.78 -18.05 -0.02
C VAL A 72 -10.99 -18.88 -1.29
N ALA A 73 -12.23 -19.16 -1.68
CA ALA A 73 -12.54 -19.82 -2.94
C ALA A 73 -12.07 -19.00 -4.15
N ALA A 74 -12.36 -17.69 -4.17
CA ALA A 74 -11.92 -16.78 -5.22
C ALA A 74 -10.39 -16.68 -5.31
N LEU A 75 -9.69 -16.68 -4.17
CA LEU A 75 -8.22 -16.69 -4.14
C LEU A 75 -7.62 -17.97 -4.73
N LYS A 76 -8.30 -19.12 -4.59
CA LYS A 76 -7.85 -20.41 -5.12
C LYS A 76 -8.21 -20.63 -6.59
N ASP A 77 -9.31 -20.05 -7.09
CA ASP A 77 -9.78 -20.26 -8.46
C ASP A 77 -8.91 -19.52 -9.49
N PRO A 78 -8.15 -20.20 -10.37
CA PRO A 78 -7.25 -19.56 -11.32
C PRO A 78 -7.95 -18.57 -12.29
N LYS A 79 -9.27 -18.65 -12.44
CA LYS A 79 -10.05 -17.80 -13.37
C LYS A 79 -10.51 -16.48 -12.75
N VAL A 80 -10.35 -16.29 -11.44
CA VAL A 80 -10.87 -15.11 -10.72
C VAL A 80 -9.76 -14.12 -10.41
N SER A 81 -9.60 -13.09 -11.23
CA SER A 81 -8.60 -12.02 -11.02
C SER A 81 -9.09 -10.88 -10.11
N GLN A 82 -10.39 -10.83 -9.81
CA GLN A 82 -10.98 -9.82 -8.94
C GLN A 82 -12.12 -10.42 -8.11
N PHE A 83 -12.20 -10.03 -6.83
CA PHE A 83 -13.30 -10.39 -5.95
C PHE A 83 -13.87 -9.17 -5.25
N VAL A 84 -15.21 -9.09 -5.17
CA VAL A 84 -15.92 -7.98 -4.56
C VAL A 84 -16.50 -8.42 -3.22
N LEU A 85 -16.07 -7.77 -2.14
CA LEU A 85 -16.68 -7.90 -0.83
C LEU A 85 -17.92 -7.01 -0.73
N THR A 86 -19.02 -7.59 -0.28
CA THR A 86 -20.27 -6.87 0.04
C THR A 86 -20.64 -6.96 1.52
N SER A 87 -19.87 -7.72 2.30
CA SER A 87 -19.98 -7.85 3.75
C SER A 87 -18.60 -7.91 4.39
N ASP A 88 -18.55 -7.72 5.70
CA ASP A 88 -17.31 -7.86 6.46
C ASP A 88 -16.84 -9.33 6.49
N VAL A 89 -15.53 -9.50 6.63
CA VAL A 89 -14.85 -10.79 6.74
C VAL A 89 -14.11 -10.83 8.07
N VAL A 90 -14.35 -11.87 8.86
CA VAL A 90 -13.57 -12.19 10.04
C VAL A 90 -12.79 -13.46 9.72
N LEU A 91 -11.47 -13.37 9.75
CA LEU A 91 -10.61 -14.49 9.39
C LEU A 91 -10.60 -15.55 10.51
N THR A 92 -10.70 -16.81 10.10
CA THR A 92 -10.50 -18.00 10.92
C THR A 92 -9.20 -18.73 10.55
N ALA A 93 -8.59 -18.36 9.42
CA ALA A 93 -7.26 -18.77 9.01
C ALA A 93 -6.52 -17.61 8.30
N SER A 94 -5.20 -17.71 8.19
CA SER A 94 -4.43 -16.79 7.34
C SER A 94 -4.83 -16.97 5.88
N LEU A 95 -4.92 -15.88 5.12
CA LEU A 95 -5.23 -15.99 3.70
C LEU A 95 -4.16 -16.83 2.97
N PRO A 96 -4.57 -17.67 2.00
CA PRO A 96 -3.62 -18.45 1.22
C PRO A 96 -2.71 -17.53 0.39
N PRO A 97 -1.47 -17.95 0.09
CA PRO A 97 -0.62 -17.21 -0.84
C PRO A 97 -1.31 -17.02 -2.20
N SER A 98 -1.12 -15.84 -2.78
CA SER A 98 -1.54 -15.54 -4.15
C SER A 98 -0.74 -16.40 -5.11
N LYS A 99 -1.46 -17.12 -5.99
CA LYS A 99 -0.89 -17.92 -7.09
C LYS A 99 -1.18 -17.31 -8.47
N LYS A 100 -1.67 -16.06 -8.46
CA LYS A 100 -2.14 -15.31 -9.62
C LYS A 100 -2.35 -13.85 -9.21
N ASP A 101 -2.47 -13.00 -10.22
CA ASP A 101 -2.91 -11.63 -10.03
C ASP A 101 -4.32 -11.58 -9.43
N PHE A 102 -4.48 -10.79 -8.38
CA PHE A 102 -5.73 -10.73 -7.65
C PHE A 102 -6.02 -9.33 -7.13
N THR A 103 -7.25 -8.86 -7.31
CA THR A 103 -7.74 -7.60 -6.75
C THR A 103 -8.92 -7.84 -5.81
N LEU A 104 -8.81 -7.39 -4.57
CA LEU A 104 -9.92 -7.35 -3.62
C LEU A 104 -10.54 -5.96 -3.59
N VAL A 105 -11.86 -5.88 -3.79
CA VAL A 105 -12.61 -4.61 -3.84
C VAL A 105 -13.73 -4.61 -2.81
N GLY A 106 -13.79 -3.60 -1.94
CA GLY A 106 -14.89 -3.42 -1.00
C GLY A 106 -16.07 -2.63 -1.60
N ARG A 107 -17.29 -3.14 -1.40
CA ARG A 107 -18.56 -2.47 -1.75
C ARG A 107 -19.61 -2.62 -0.63
N CYS A 108 -19.16 -2.52 0.61
CA CYS A 108 -20.03 -2.65 1.77
C CYS A 108 -20.91 -1.41 1.96
N ARG A 109 -22.10 -1.62 2.53
CA ARG A 109 -23.03 -0.56 2.88
C ARG A 109 -23.36 -0.60 4.37
N ASP A 110 -23.66 0.56 4.95
CA ASP A 110 -24.20 0.64 6.31
C ASP A 110 -25.71 0.32 6.34
N ARG A 111 -26.33 0.35 7.53
CA ARG A 111 -27.77 0.08 7.70
C ARG A 111 -28.67 1.06 6.92
N ARG A 112 -28.15 2.23 6.53
CA ARG A 112 -28.84 3.26 5.75
C ARG A 112 -28.47 3.19 4.26
N GLN A 113 -27.88 2.08 3.80
CA GLN A 113 -27.43 1.88 2.42
C GLN A 113 -26.33 2.82 1.94
N ARG A 114 -25.63 3.52 2.85
CA ARG A 114 -24.52 4.41 2.47
C ARG A 114 -23.24 3.60 2.31
N PRO A 115 -22.38 3.92 1.32
CA PRO A 115 -21.10 3.22 1.14
C PRO A 115 -20.21 3.31 2.38
N ARG A 116 -19.56 2.21 2.71
CA ARG A 116 -18.51 2.12 3.73
C ARG A 116 -17.43 1.14 3.28
N LEU A 117 -16.26 1.22 3.88
CA LEU A 117 -15.23 0.20 3.69
C LEU A 117 -15.73 -1.16 4.19
N CYS A 118 -15.43 -2.21 3.45
CA CYS A 118 -15.56 -3.58 3.97
C CYS A 118 -14.45 -3.84 4.97
N VAL A 119 -14.76 -4.49 6.10
CA VAL A 119 -13.76 -4.86 7.09
C VAL A 119 -13.24 -6.25 6.80
N VAL A 120 -11.91 -6.41 6.85
CA VAL A 120 -11.24 -7.71 6.92
C VAL A 120 -10.47 -7.75 8.25
N ASP A 121 -10.96 -8.53 9.20
CA ASP A 121 -10.43 -8.61 10.56
C ASP A 121 -9.61 -9.89 10.76
N GLY A 122 -8.30 -9.75 10.99
CA GLY A 122 -7.39 -10.85 11.26
C GLY A 122 -7.44 -11.39 12.68
N LYS A 123 -8.29 -10.82 13.55
CA LYS A 123 -8.53 -11.24 14.95
C LYS A 123 -7.28 -11.28 15.83
N GLY A 124 -6.23 -10.57 15.43
CA GLY A 124 -4.93 -10.57 16.10
C GLY A 124 -4.17 -11.89 15.95
N LYS A 125 -4.53 -12.72 14.95
CA LYS A 125 -3.99 -14.08 14.74
C LYS A 125 -3.59 -14.37 13.30
N PHE A 126 -4.28 -13.79 12.33
CA PHE A 126 -4.19 -14.20 10.93
C PHE A 126 -3.60 -13.10 10.06
N ARG A 127 -2.75 -13.48 9.11
CA ARG A 127 -2.18 -12.58 8.11
C ARG A 127 -3.05 -12.50 6.86
N GLY A 128 -2.78 -11.47 6.07
CA GLY A 128 -3.42 -11.25 4.79
C GLY A 128 -2.65 -11.89 3.64
N PHE A 129 -2.50 -11.13 2.57
CA PHE A 129 -1.94 -11.61 1.32
C PHE A 129 -0.44 -11.88 1.42
N ARG A 130 -0.02 -12.94 0.75
CA ARG A 130 1.39 -13.21 0.48
C ARG A 130 1.51 -13.47 -1.01
N SER A 131 2.35 -12.70 -1.69
CA SER A 131 2.55 -12.81 -3.13
C SER A 131 4.01 -13.07 -3.43
N ASP A 132 4.26 -13.99 -4.34
CA ASP A 132 5.56 -14.27 -4.94
C ASP A 132 5.33 -14.27 -6.46
N GLY A 133 5.80 -13.23 -7.15
CA GLY A 133 5.61 -13.08 -8.60
C GLY A 133 4.32 -12.38 -9.06
N PHE A 134 3.33 -12.16 -8.17
CA PHE A 134 1.98 -11.73 -8.58
C PHE A 134 1.55 -10.34 -8.07
N TYR A 135 0.62 -9.74 -8.79
CA TYR A 135 -0.05 -8.49 -8.41
C TYR A 135 -1.12 -8.72 -7.34
N VAL A 136 -1.08 -7.90 -6.28
CA VAL A 136 -2.11 -7.81 -5.24
C VAL A 136 -2.68 -6.40 -5.21
N GLY A 137 -3.90 -6.26 -5.71
CA GLY A 137 -4.70 -5.04 -5.65
C GLY A 137 -5.66 -5.05 -4.48
N MET A 138 -5.78 -3.92 -3.79
CA MET A 138 -6.74 -3.73 -2.70
C MET A 138 -7.39 -2.35 -2.82
N SER A 139 -8.72 -2.30 -2.81
CA SER A 139 -9.43 -1.01 -2.82
C SER A 139 -10.68 -1.00 -1.97
N ASP A 140 -10.88 0.09 -1.21
CA ASP A 140 -12.07 0.32 -0.39
C ASP A 140 -12.25 -0.70 0.77
N ILE A 141 -11.13 -1.05 1.41
CA ILE A 141 -11.08 -2.07 2.47
C ILE A 141 -10.45 -1.51 3.73
N HIS A 142 -11.02 -1.88 4.87
CA HIS A 142 -10.44 -1.71 6.18
C HIS A 142 -9.85 -3.03 6.67
N PHE A 143 -8.52 -3.17 6.60
CA PHE A 143 -7.79 -4.29 7.19
C PHE A 143 -7.42 -3.96 8.63
N LYS A 144 -7.87 -4.81 9.57
CA LYS A 144 -7.55 -4.61 10.97
C LYS A 144 -7.14 -5.88 11.70
N ASN A 145 -6.35 -5.70 12.75
CA ASN A 145 -5.88 -6.78 13.63
C ASN A 145 -5.22 -7.94 12.87
N MET A 146 -4.60 -7.68 11.72
CA MET A 146 -3.86 -8.69 10.99
C MET A 146 -2.55 -8.98 11.74
N ARG A 147 -2.09 -10.23 11.73
CA ARG A 147 -0.88 -10.61 12.48
C ARG A 147 0.06 -11.55 11.73
N ASP A 148 1.33 -11.18 11.63
CA ASP A 148 2.44 -12.05 11.21
C ASP A 148 3.72 -11.80 12.02
N THR A 149 3.72 -12.18 13.30
CA THR A 149 4.86 -11.98 14.22
C THR A 149 5.77 -13.21 14.34
N ARG A 150 5.73 -14.13 13.38
CA ARG A 150 6.62 -15.29 13.39
C ARG A 150 8.03 -14.82 13.09
N THR A 151 8.99 -15.30 13.88
CA THR A 151 10.41 -15.06 13.63
C THR A 151 10.79 -15.66 12.28
N PRO A 152 11.60 -14.96 11.48
CA PRO A 152 12.02 -15.49 10.20
C PRO A 152 12.83 -16.79 10.41
N GLY A 153 12.33 -17.88 9.84
CA GLY A 153 12.99 -19.18 9.82
C GLY A 153 13.02 -19.69 8.38
N SER A 154 14.23 -19.72 7.81
CA SER A 154 14.71 -20.34 6.55
C SER A 154 13.92 -20.27 5.24
N ASP A 155 12.66 -19.82 5.19
CA ASP A 155 11.94 -19.70 3.92
C ASP A 155 11.90 -18.26 3.40
N TYR A 156 11.85 -17.23 4.26
CA TYR A 156 11.81 -15.82 3.82
C TYR A 156 12.24 -14.88 4.95
N SER A 157 13.55 -14.73 5.16
CA SER A 157 14.09 -14.07 6.34
C SER A 157 13.87 -12.56 6.44
N ASP A 158 13.38 -11.88 5.39
CA ASP A 158 13.66 -10.43 5.29
C ASP A 158 12.41 -9.52 5.25
N GLY A 159 11.19 -10.06 5.17
CA GLY A 159 9.99 -9.21 5.04
C GLY A 159 8.67 -9.87 5.39
N THR A 160 8.00 -9.39 6.43
CA THR A 160 6.60 -9.73 6.76
C THR A 160 5.76 -8.47 6.73
N GLY A 161 4.71 -8.47 5.90
CA GLY A 161 3.63 -7.49 5.97
C GLY A 161 2.39 -8.19 6.54
N ALA A 162 1.86 -7.72 7.68
CA ALA A 162 0.71 -8.38 8.30
C ALA A 162 -0.51 -8.45 7.35
N VAL A 163 -0.68 -7.42 6.51
CA VAL A 163 -1.78 -7.35 5.55
C VAL A 163 -1.37 -7.82 4.16
N ALA A 164 -0.21 -7.41 3.67
CA ALA A 164 0.30 -7.90 2.41
C ALA A 164 1.84 -7.87 2.36
N PHE A 165 2.41 -8.96 1.85
CA PHE A 165 3.82 -9.04 1.44
C PHE A 165 3.92 -9.43 -0.03
N ALA A 166 4.79 -8.78 -0.79
CA ALA A 166 5.12 -9.16 -2.16
C ALA A 166 6.64 -9.28 -2.38
N PHE A 167 7.04 -10.37 -3.02
CA PHE A 167 8.38 -10.61 -3.57
C PHE A 167 8.26 -10.83 -5.07
N ASN A 168 9.10 -10.18 -5.89
CA ASN A 168 9.02 -10.20 -7.37
C ASN A 168 7.62 -9.95 -7.96
N GLY A 169 6.75 -9.27 -7.22
CA GLY A 169 5.35 -9.06 -7.55
C GLY A 169 5.00 -7.57 -7.51
N LYS A 170 3.77 -7.24 -7.12
CA LYS A 170 3.35 -5.84 -6.99
C LYS A 170 2.24 -5.68 -5.98
N ILE A 171 2.28 -4.60 -5.19
CA ILE A 171 1.16 -4.21 -4.32
C ILE A 171 0.58 -2.88 -4.80
N ARG A 172 -0.76 -2.82 -4.94
CA ARG A 172 -1.50 -1.56 -5.08
C ARG A 172 -2.59 -1.47 -4.02
N ALA A 173 -2.58 -0.40 -3.24
CA ALA A 173 -3.62 -0.10 -2.25
C ALA A 173 -4.23 1.28 -2.51
N THR A 174 -5.56 1.35 -2.64
CA THR A 174 -6.26 2.61 -2.87
C THR A 174 -7.47 2.75 -1.95
N ARG A 175 -7.59 3.86 -1.22
CA ARG A 175 -8.72 4.09 -0.28
C ARG A 175 -8.86 2.97 0.76
N CYS A 176 -7.73 2.50 1.28
CA CYS A 176 -7.70 1.47 2.31
C CYS A 176 -7.38 2.05 3.69
N VAL A 177 -7.84 1.37 4.73
CA VAL A 177 -7.41 1.61 6.11
C VAL A 177 -6.69 0.36 6.60
N PHE A 178 -5.48 0.56 7.13
CA PHE A 178 -4.66 -0.45 7.78
C PHE A 178 -4.57 -0.08 9.26
N GLU A 179 -5.30 -0.78 10.12
CA GLU A 179 -5.43 -0.45 11.53
C GLU A 179 -5.00 -1.57 12.48
N SER A 180 -4.17 -1.26 13.47
CA SER A 180 -3.80 -2.21 14.54
C SER A 180 -3.22 -3.53 14.03
N ASN A 181 -2.55 -3.50 12.88
CA ASN A 181 -1.91 -4.67 12.31
C ASN A 181 -0.51 -4.86 12.90
N LYS A 182 -0.09 -6.11 13.07
CA LYS A 182 1.09 -6.47 13.84
C LYS A 182 1.97 -7.46 13.09
N ALA A 183 3.19 -7.09 12.70
CA ALA A 183 4.11 -8.02 12.06
C ALA A 183 5.47 -8.05 12.76
N PHE A 184 6.38 -8.89 12.26
CA PHE A 184 7.77 -8.88 12.68
C PHE A 184 8.50 -7.65 12.10
N THR A 185 8.40 -7.41 10.78
CA THR A 185 9.16 -6.34 10.10
C THR A 185 8.37 -5.27 9.35
N ALA A 186 7.07 -5.44 9.10
CA ALA A 186 6.24 -4.36 8.56
C ALA A 186 4.81 -4.48 9.06
N GLY A 187 4.39 -3.54 9.91
CA GLY A 187 3.10 -3.66 10.60
C GLY A 187 1.91 -3.83 9.65
N ALA A 188 1.98 -3.35 8.40
CA ALA A 188 0.93 -3.53 7.40
C ALA A 188 1.43 -4.13 6.07
N LEU A 189 2.28 -3.40 5.33
CA LEU A 189 2.68 -3.72 3.95
C LEU A 189 4.19 -3.88 3.84
N ALA A 190 4.64 -4.91 3.13
CA ALA A 190 6.06 -5.08 2.81
C ALA A 190 6.23 -5.44 1.33
N VAL A 191 7.24 -4.86 0.69
CA VAL A 191 7.65 -5.21 -0.67
C VAL A 191 9.16 -5.45 -0.74
N ARG A 192 9.54 -6.49 -1.46
CA ARG A 192 10.92 -6.88 -1.80
C ARG A 192 11.04 -7.07 -3.29
N ASP A 193 12.03 -6.47 -3.94
CA ASP A 193 12.22 -6.57 -5.40
C ASP A 193 10.89 -6.33 -6.16
N SER A 194 10.06 -5.43 -5.65
CA SER A 194 8.66 -5.28 -6.06
C SER A 194 8.20 -3.82 -6.02
N PRO A 195 7.37 -3.37 -6.99
CA PRO A 195 6.69 -2.09 -6.91
C PRO A 195 5.57 -2.02 -5.84
N LEU A 196 5.46 -0.85 -5.19
CA LEU A 196 4.41 -0.49 -4.25
C LEU A 196 3.71 0.82 -4.68
N LEU A 197 2.39 0.79 -4.90
CA LEU A 197 1.59 1.99 -5.14
C LEU A 197 0.50 2.14 -4.08
N VAL A 198 0.58 3.21 -3.29
CA VAL A 198 -0.39 3.51 -2.23
C VAL A 198 -1.00 4.89 -2.45
N SER A 199 -2.32 4.99 -2.44
CA SER A 199 -3.00 6.27 -2.62
C SER A 199 -4.25 6.39 -1.76
N ASP A 200 -4.42 7.54 -1.12
CA ASP A 200 -5.65 7.85 -0.38
C ASP A 200 -5.90 6.88 0.79
N CYS A 201 -4.82 6.39 1.42
CA CYS A 201 -4.86 5.36 2.45
C CYS A 201 -4.58 5.91 3.85
N GLN A 202 -4.94 5.13 4.87
CA GLN A 202 -4.63 5.44 6.27
C GLN A 202 -3.95 4.27 6.95
N PHE A 203 -2.81 4.51 7.58
CA PHE A 203 -2.06 3.56 8.39
C PHE A 203 -2.11 4.01 9.84
N ARG A 204 -2.86 3.29 10.68
CA ARG A 204 -3.17 3.68 12.05
C ARG A 204 -2.75 2.61 13.05
N ASN A 205 -1.98 2.99 14.05
CA ASN A 205 -1.64 2.11 15.18
C ASN A 205 -1.06 0.75 14.75
N ASN A 206 -0.41 0.67 13.59
CA ASN A 206 0.26 -0.54 13.16
C ASN A 206 1.57 -0.67 13.94
N TRP A 207 1.98 -1.91 14.19
CA TRP A 207 3.16 -2.20 14.97
C TRP A 207 4.02 -3.27 14.35
N ALA A 208 5.32 -3.06 14.40
CA ALA A 208 6.29 -4.08 14.06
C ALA A 208 7.23 -4.37 15.24
N VAL A 209 7.61 -5.64 15.36
CA VAL A 209 8.56 -6.09 16.40
C VAL A 209 9.89 -5.39 16.22
N GLU A 210 10.38 -5.33 14.99
CA GLU A 210 11.70 -4.78 14.67
C GLU A 210 11.55 -3.48 13.90
N GLU A 211 11.08 -3.53 12.66
CA GLU A 211 11.24 -2.41 11.73
C GLU A 211 9.91 -1.94 11.15
N ALA A 212 9.83 -0.70 10.65
CA ALA A 212 8.72 -0.23 9.82
C ALA A 212 7.32 -0.48 10.43
N GLY A 213 6.89 0.43 11.32
CA GLY A 213 5.60 0.28 12.01
C GLY A 213 4.41 0.09 11.07
N ALA A 214 4.48 0.51 9.80
CA ALA A 214 3.48 0.23 8.77
C ALA A 214 4.05 -0.33 7.46
N ILE A 215 5.00 0.35 6.80
CA ILE A 215 5.48 0.01 5.45
C ILE A 215 6.97 -0.28 5.42
N ARG A 216 7.38 -1.44 4.90
CA ARG A 216 8.78 -1.74 4.61
C ARG A 216 8.98 -1.88 3.10
N VAL A 217 10.00 -1.22 2.57
CA VAL A 217 10.47 -1.36 1.18
C VAL A 217 11.93 -1.74 1.25
N PHE A 218 12.29 -2.87 0.65
CA PHE A 218 13.68 -3.32 0.74
C PHE A 218 14.14 -4.12 -0.47
N SER A 219 15.46 -4.28 -0.63
CA SER A 219 16.12 -5.03 -1.72
C SER A 219 15.51 -4.72 -3.09
N ASN A 220 15.88 -3.59 -3.67
CA ASN A 220 15.38 -3.04 -4.93
C ASN A 220 13.87 -2.78 -5.00
N GLY A 221 13.16 -2.83 -3.86
CA GLY A 221 11.76 -2.41 -3.79
C GLY A 221 11.63 -0.93 -4.19
N VAL A 222 10.60 -0.60 -4.97
CA VAL A 222 10.33 0.78 -5.40
C VAL A 222 8.89 1.14 -5.11
N GLY A 223 8.64 2.28 -4.49
CA GLY A 223 7.30 2.64 -4.08
C GLY A 223 6.96 4.11 -4.21
N THR A 224 5.67 4.39 -4.31
CA THR A 224 5.10 5.73 -4.18
C THR A 224 3.86 5.67 -3.32
N VAL A 225 3.85 6.49 -2.28
CA VAL A 225 2.73 6.69 -1.38
C VAL A 225 2.25 8.13 -1.53
N ARG A 226 0.96 8.32 -1.79
CA ARG A 226 0.38 9.66 -1.95
C ARG A 226 -0.92 9.87 -1.19
N ARG A 227 -1.17 11.11 -0.78
CA ARG A 227 -2.42 11.54 -0.14
C ARG A 227 -2.82 10.62 1.01
N SER A 228 -1.85 10.21 1.82
CA SER A 228 -2.05 9.17 2.84
C SER A 228 -1.61 9.65 4.21
N VAL A 229 -2.20 9.05 5.24
CA VAL A 229 -1.95 9.42 6.64
C VAL A 229 -1.34 8.24 7.39
N PHE A 230 -0.25 8.49 8.11
CA PHE A 230 0.41 7.58 9.01
C PHE A 230 0.29 8.12 10.44
N SER A 231 -0.52 7.48 11.27
CA SER A 231 -0.78 7.96 12.63
C SER A 231 -0.59 6.88 13.69
N GLY A 232 0.23 7.16 14.71
CA GLY A 232 0.39 6.27 15.86
C GLY A 232 1.05 4.93 15.52
N ASN A 233 1.70 4.80 14.37
CA ASN A 233 2.43 3.57 14.04
C ASN A 233 3.71 3.48 14.88
N SER A 234 4.17 2.26 15.19
CA SER A 234 5.37 2.09 16.01
C SER A 234 6.21 0.88 15.60
N ALA A 235 7.53 1.06 15.59
CA ALA A 235 8.50 0.00 15.41
C ALA A 235 9.32 -0.22 16.69
N GLY A 236 9.77 -1.45 16.93
CA GLY A 236 10.64 -1.75 18.06
C GLY A 236 12.03 -1.13 17.91
N GLN A 237 12.58 -1.15 16.71
CA GLN A 237 13.86 -0.56 16.30
C GLN A 237 13.59 0.76 15.59
N SER A 238 13.57 0.78 14.26
CA SER A 238 13.59 2.01 13.45
C SER A 238 12.43 2.11 12.46
N GLY A 239 12.16 3.33 11.98
CA GLY A 239 11.10 3.61 11.02
C GLY A 239 9.72 3.45 11.66
N GLY A 240 9.36 4.36 12.57
CA GLY A 240 8.10 4.26 13.32
C GLY A 240 6.84 4.12 12.43
N ALA A 241 6.87 4.66 11.21
CA ALA A 241 5.86 4.43 10.18
C ALA A 241 6.40 3.62 8.99
N ALA A 242 7.56 3.97 8.45
CA ALA A 242 8.14 3.24 7.34
C ALA A 242 9.66 3.18 7.41
N ARG A 243 10.21 2.11 6.83
CA ARG A 243 11.65 1.92 6.65
C ARG A 243 11.95 1.52 5.22
N VAL A 244 13.06 2.04 4.70
CA VAL A 244 13.60 1.74 3.38
C VAL A 244 15.03 1.25 3.55
N PHE A 245 15.37 0.13 2.92
CA PHE A 245 16.72 -0.43 2.93
C PHE A 245 17.05 -0.99 1.54
N GLU A 246 18.07 -0.46 0.87
CA GLU A 246 18.38 -0.81 -0.53
C GLU A 246 17.16 -0.64 -1.46
N GLY A 247 16.39 0.45 -1.33
CA GLY A 247 15.15 0.62 -2.09
C GLY A 247 14.76 2.09 -2.28
N VAL A 248 13.68 2.34 -3.02
CA VAL A 248 13.19 3.70 -3.26
C VAL A 248 11.76 3.86 -2.77
N LEU A 249 11.48 4.86 -1.93
CA LEU A 249 10.10 5.15 -1.52
C LEU A 249 9.82 6.65 -1.53
N ASN A 250 8.88 7.04 -2.39
CA ASN A 250 8.41 8.41 -2.49
C ASN A 250 7.18 8.64 -1.61
N PHE A 251 7.12 9.79 -0.95
CA PHE A 251 5.95 10.26 -0.20
C PHE A 251 5.48 11.61 -0.74
N ILE A 252 4.23 11.69 -1.18
CA ILE A 252 3.68 12.88 -1.82
C ILE A 252 2.37 13.28 -1.16
N ASN A 253 2.32 14.47 -0.57
CA ASN A 253 1.13 14.96 0.12
C ASN A 253 0.68 14.00 1.24
N CYS A 254 1.61 13.63 2.12
CA CYS A 254 1.37 12.69 3.21
C CYS A 254 1.49 13.37 4.58
N THR A 255 0.83 12.79 5.58
CA THR A 255 0.94 13.26 6.97
C THR A 255 1.44 12.13 7.86
N PHE A 256 2.50 12.40 8.62
CA PHE A 256 3.07 11.52 9.63
C PHE A 256 2.86 12.12 11.01
N ARG A 257 1.97 11.51 11.80
CA ARG A 257 1.59 12.03 13.11
C ARG A 257 1.81 11.01 14.22
N GLY A 258 2.59 11.36 15.24
CA GLY A 258 2.68 10.54 16.45
C GLY A 258 3.25 9.14 16.21
N ASN A 259 4.08 8.95 15.18
CA ASN A 259 4.73 7.66 14.94
C ASN A 259 5.95 7.52 15.87
N THR A 260 6.36 6.29 16.17
CA THR A 260 7.41 6.05 17.16
C THR A 260 8.36 4.91 16.80
N ALA A 261 9.65 5.24 16.69
CA ALA A 261 10.76 4.28 16.80
C ALA A 261 11.16 4.16 18.28
N ARG A 262 11.11 2.95 18.84
CA ARG A 262 11.27 2.76 20.30
C ARG A 262 12.73 2.65 20.73
N LYS A 263 13.54 1.94 19.97
CA LYS A 263 14.96 1.68 20.29
C LYS A 263 15.93 2.29 19.29
N GLY A 264 15.55 2.33 18.02
CA GLY A 264 16.35 2.90 16.94
C GLY A 264 15.87 4.27 16.50
N ASP A 265 16.12 4.55 15.24
CA ASP A 265 16.09 5.87 14.63
C ASP A 265 14.86 6.08 13.75
N GLY A 266 14.64 7.31 13.30
CA GLY A 266 13.57 7.61 12.34
C GLY A 266 12.19 7.45 12.96
N GLY A 267 11.79 8.40 13.81
CA GLY A 267 10.54 8.34 14.54
C GLY A 267 9.30 8.15 13.66
N ALA A 268 9.35 8.60 12.39
CA ALA A 268 8.40 8.24 11.35
C ALA A 268 9.06 7.46 10.20
N LEU A 269 10.09 8.03 9.59
CA LEU A 269 10.73 7.47 8.40
C LEU A 269 12.19 7.16 8.71
N ASP A 270 12.66 6.09 8.11
CA ASP A 270 14.04 5.66 8.21
C ASP A 270 14.51 5.20 6.83
N TYR A 271 15.48 5.90 6.28
CA TYR A 271 16.13 5.58 5.01
C TYR A 271 17.55 5.12 5.33
N GLU A 272 17.81 3.82 5.17
CA GLU A 272 19.11 3.20 5.43
C GLU A 272 19.89 3.01 4.10
N SER A 273 21.10 2.46 4.18
CA SER A 273 22.03 2.29 3.07
C SER A 273 21.38 1.79 1.77
N GLY A 274 21.76 2.45 0.67
CA GLY A 274 21.26 2.16 -0.67
C GLY A 274 19.83 2.64 -0.91
N SER A 275 19.32 3.57 -0.10
CA SER A 275 17.95 4.04 -0.20
C SER A 275 17.79 5.39 -0.92
N GLY A 276 16.70 5.52 -1.67
CA GLY A 276 16.33 6.74 -2.38
C GLY A 276 14.90 7.18 -2.12
N GLY A 277 14.58 8.43 -2.45
CA GLY A 277 13.20 8.89 -2.34
C GLY A 277 13.00 10.39 -2.36
N VAL A 278 11.80 10.77 -2.78
CA VAL A 278 11.32 12.15 -2.72
C VAL A 278 10.18 12.25 -1.74
N ILE A 279 10.38 13.07 -0.71
CA ILE A 279 9.35 13.44 0.26
C ILE A 279 8.89 14.84 -0.12
N SER A 280 7.65 14.98 -0.56
CA SER A 280 7.11 16.26 -1.03
C SER A 280 5.76 16.59 -0.42
N ARG A 281 5.55 17.90 -0.16
CA ARG A 281 4.31 18.46 0.38
C ARG A 281 3.78 17.69 1.60
N SER A 282 4.68 17.19 2.43
CA SER A 282 4.34 16.28 3.53
C SER A 282 4.61 16.93 4.88
N GLU A 283 3.86 16.48 5.89
CA GLU A 283 3.92 17.03 7.24
C GLU A 283 4.32 15.95 8.25
N PHE A 284 5.24 16.30 9.15
CA PHE A 284 5.72 15.45 10.25
C PHE A 284 5.40 16.13 11.58
N VAL A 285 4.44 15.59 12.33
CA VAL A 285 4.00 16.14 13.63
C VAL A 285 4.13 15.13 14.76
N GLY A 286 4.84 15.49 15.81
CA GLY A 286 4.83 14.70 17.05
C GLY A 286 5.44 13.31 16.93
N ASN A 287 6.30 13.07 15.94
CA ASN A 287 6.99 11.79 15.79
C ASN A 287 8.16 11.69 16.78
N SER A 288 8.52 10.47 17.17
CA SER A 288 9.50 10.26 18.25
C SER A 288 10.44 9.10 17.97
N ALA A 289 11.74 9.37 17.96
CA ALA A 289 12.80 8.38 18.09
C ALA A 289 13.23 8.32 19.56
N ARG A 290 12.63 7.42 20.34
CA ARG A 290 12.73 7.47 21.81
C ARG A 290 14.11 7.19 22.36
N ASN A 291 14.89 6.38 21.65
CA ASN A 291 16.24 6.01 22.05
C ASN A 291 17.30 6.18 20.96
N GLY A 292 16.89 6.69 19.79
CA GLY A 292 17.78 7.00 18.68
C GLY A 292 17.72 8.47 18.27
N SER A 293 17.97 8.68 16.99
CA SER A 293 18.07 9.94 16.28
C SER A 293 16.98 10.06 15.22
N GLY A 294 16.95 11.20 14.51
CA GLY A 294 15.96 11.42 13.45
C GLY A 294 14.53 11.41 13.98
N GLY A 295 14.19 12.36 14.86
CA GLY A 295 12.90 12.35 15.58
C GLY A 295 11.67 12.28 14.66
N ALA A 296 11.77 12.81 13.43
CA ALA A 296 10.87 12.45 12.35
C ALA A 296 11.53 11.52 11.32
N VAL A 297 12.72 11.88 10.82
CA VAL A 297 13.38 11.14 9.75
C VAL A 297 14.85 10.90 10.07
N GLU A 298 15.28 9.65 9.93
CA GLU A 298 16.69 9.27 9.84
C GLU A 298 17.05 9.03 8.38
N VAL A 299 18.24 9.47 7.99
CA VAL A 299 18.87 9.11 6.72
C VAL A 299 20.31 8.67 7.00
N GLU A 300 20.61 7.42 6.71
CA GLU A 300 21.92 6.80 6.87
C GLU A 300 22.27 6.05 5.58
N GLY A 301 23.47 6.26 5.05
CA GLY A 301 23.87 5.58 3.83
C GLY A 301 25.37 5.44 3.62
N ASP A 302 25.74 4.27 3.09
CA ASP A 302 27.12 3.86 2.80
C ASP A 302 27.27 3.43 1.32
N SER A 303 26.35 3.84 0.44
CA SER A 303 26.21 3.29 -0.91
C SER A 303 25.86 4.34 -1.98
N ALA A 304 26.01 3.99 -3.25
CA ALA A 304 25.86 4.87 -4.40
C ALA A 304 24.42 5.41 -4.62
N ILE A 305 23.42 4.86 -3.95
CA ILE A 305 22.03 5.32 -4.00
C ILE A 305 21.75 6.08 -2.71
N ASP A 306 21.86 7.41 -2.75
CA ASP A 306 21.61 8.32 -1.62
C ASP A 306 21.02 9.66 -2.11
N ASP A 307 19.90 9.58 -2.85
CA ASP A 307 19.18 10.72 -3.44
C ASP A 307 17.89 11.04 -2.66
N ILE A 308 18.01 11.34 -1.37
CA ILE A 308 16.86 11.75 -0.55
C ILE A 308 16.58 13.24 -0.71
N ASN A 309 15.36 13.57 -1.13
CA ASN A 309 14.94 14.93 -1.43
C ASN A 309 13.71 15.36 -0.63
N PHE A 310 13.81 16.46 0.12
CA PHE A 310 12.71 17.09 0.85
C PHE A 310 12.20 18.34 0.12
N CYS A 311 10.94 18.27 -0.33
CA CYS A 311 10.33 19.28 -1.19
C CYS A 311 9.06 19.85 -0.56
N SER A 312 9.16 21.04 0.07
CA SER A 312 8.02 21.69 0.75
C SER A 312 7.44 20.83 1.88
N CYS A 313 8.32 20.31 2.76
CA CYS A 313 7.91 19.56 3.94
C CYS A 313 7.87 20.44 5.19
N THR A 314 7.02 20.07 6.15
CA THR A 314 6.92 20.76 7.44
C THR A 314 7.16 19.80 8.59
N PHE A 315 7.82 20.28 9.63
CA PHE A 315 8.20 19.49 10.80
C PHE A 315 7.83 20.24 12.08
N ARG A 316 7.06 19.59 12.96
CA ARG A 316 6.57 20.21 14.20
C ARG A 316 6.56 19.22 15.35
N CYS A 317 7.01 19.65 16.52
CA CYS A 317 6.92 18.89 17.78
C CYS A 317 7.50 17.46 17.70
N ASN A 318 8.42 17.19 16.79
CA ASN A 318 9.11 15.90 16.75
C ASN A 318 10.21 15.86 17.83
N SER A 319 10.61 14.65 18.24
CA SER A 319 11.55 14.45 19.34
C SER A 319 12.50 13.29 19.06
N ALA A 320 13.75 13.44 19.48
CA ALA A 320 14.75 12.37 19.46
C ALA A 320 15.50 12.36 20.80
N LYS A 321 16.08 11.22 21.16
CA LYS A 321 16.97 11.14 22.32
C LYS A 321 18.29 11.86 22.05
N THR A 322 18.82 11.69 20.84
CA THR A 322 20.02 12.38 20.40
C THR A 322 19.77 13.89 20.32
N ARG A 323 20.63 14.67 20.96
CA ARG A 323 20.48 16.13 21.00
C ARG A 323 20.64 16.71 19.60
N GLY A 324 19.74 17.61 19.22
CA GLY A 324 19.79 18.34 17.95
C GLY A 324 19.18 17.62 16.75
N SER A 325 18.88 16.32 16.83
CA SER A 325 18.32 15.53 15.71
C SER A 325 16.80 15.32 15.80
N PHE A 326 16.08 16.28 16.41
CA PHE A 326 14.65 16.09 16.71
C PHE A 326 13.75 16.08 15.47
N ASN A 327 14.19 16.59 14.31
CA ASN A 327 13.44 16.50 13.06
C ASN A 327 14.10 15.55 12.07
N VAL A 328 15.28 15.91 11.56
CA VAL A 328 15.98 15.11 10.57
C VAL A 328 17.40 14.87 11.07
N ASP A 329 17.86 13.64 10.93
CA ASP A 329 19.26 13.30 11.12
C ASP A 329 19.83 12.75 9.82
N ILE A 330 21.08 13.06 9.57
CA ILE A 330 21.81 12.59 8.40
C ILE A 330 23.18 12.13 8.87
N THR A 331 23.48 10.87 8.61
CA THR A 331 24.72 10.21 9.02
C THR A 331 25.41 9.56 7.82
N SER A 332 26.62 9.05 8.05
CA SER A 332 27.44 8.34 7.05
C SER A 332 27.73 9.17 5.78
N ASP A 333 28.08 8.55 4.65
CA ASP A 333 28.49 9.24 3.42
C ASP A 333 27.29 9.64 2.53
N THR A 334 26.25 10.18 3.15
CA THR A 334 24.99 10.50 2.48
C THR A 334 24.85 12.00 2.19
N GLN A 335 24.26 12.32 1.04
CA GLN A 335 23.84 13.67 0.69
C GLN A 335 22.31 13.81 0.63
N VAL A 336 21.74 14.63 1.51
CA VAL A 336 20.30 14.96 1.48
C VAL A 336 20.08 16.36 0.92
N THR A 337 19.10 16.48 0.03
CA THR A 337 18.72 17.76 -0.56
C THR A 337 17.42 18.28 0.05
N PHE A 338 17.45 19.54 0.49
CA PHE A 338 16.27 20.29 0.93
C PHE A 338 15.97 21.39 -0.08
N CYS A 339 14.72 21.50 -0.52
CA CYS A 339 14.31 22.67 -1.29
C CYS A 339 13.93 23.82 -0.36
N ARG A 340 14.43 25.01 -0.68
CA ARG A 340 14.32 26.29 0.03
C ARG A 340 15.17 26.38 1.29
N ASN A 341 14.88 25.59 2.32
CA ASN A 341 15.55 25.72 3.62
C ASN A 341 15.75 24.37 4.30
N LYS A 342 16.86 24.24 5.04
CA LYS A 342 17.08 23.14 6.00
C LYS A 342 16.12 23.31 7.19
N PRO A 343 15.51 22.23 7.71
CA PRO A 343 14.63 22.33 8.87
C PRO A 343 15.42 22.63 10.15
N GLN A 344 14.77 23.22 11.16
CA GLN A 344 15.32 23.19 12.52
C GLN A 344 15.44 21.76 13.02
N GLY A 345 16.32 21.48 13.97
CA GLY A 345 16.51 20.12 14.46
C GLY A 345 17.03 19.15 13.40
N LEU A 346 17.74 19.71 12.42
CA LEU A 346 18.58 18.98 11.50
C LEU A 346 19.94 18.75 12.17
N ARG A 347 20.32 17.49 12.34
CA ARG A 347 21.69 17.09 12.65
C ARG A 347 22.32 16.47 11.41
N VAL A 348 23.59 16.80 11.17
CA VAL A 348 24.38 16.28 10.05
C VAL A 348 25.70 15.83 10.66
N VAL A 349 26.02 14.55 10.53
CA VAL A 349 27.24 13.95 11.06
C VAL A 349 28.23 13.74 9.91
N GLU A 350 29.41 14.34 10.00
CA GLU A 350 30.45 14.18 8.98
C GLU A 350 30.75 12.68 8.76
N PRO A 351 30.88 12.21 7.50
CA PRO A 351 31.05 12.99 6.27
C PRO A 351 29.76 13.46 5.56
N ALA A 352 28.58 13.24 6.15
CA ALA A 352 27.29 13.54 5.52
C ALA A 352 27.12 15.01 5.12
N LYS A 353 26.26 15.25 4.14
CA LYS A 353 25.99 16.59 3.58
C LYS A 353 24.50 16.88 3.52
N ALA A 354 24.14 18.09 3.93
CA ALA A 354 22.83 18.66 3.67
C ALA A 354 22.95 19.83 2.69
N VAL A 355 22.33 19.72 1.52
CA VAL A 355 22.40 20.73 0.46
C VAL A 355 21.03 21.39 0.28
N VAL A 356 21.04 22.68 -0.05
CA VAL A 356 19.81 23.39 -0.43
C VAL A 356 19.76 23.50 -1.94
N ASN A 357 18.86 22.74 -2.58
CA ASN A 357 18.66 22.77 -4.03
C ASN A 357 17.22 22.41 -4.39
N CYS A 358 16.55 23.27 -5.16
CA CYS A 358 15.17 23.04 -5.60
C CYS A 358 15.03 22.38 -6.98
N THR A 359 16.10 22.27 -7.77
CA THR A 359 16.00 21.65 -9.10
C THR A 359 15.66 20.16 -9.03
N ALA A 360 16.12 19.45 -8.00
CA ALA A 360 15.74 18.06 -7.75
C ALA A 360 14.22 17.90 -7.53
N CYS A 361 13.62 18.85 -6.81
CA CYS A 361 12.17 18.88 -6.58
C CYS A 361 11.35 19.21 -7.84
N ALA A 362 11.92 19.96 -8.78
CA ALA A 362 11.25 20.25 -10.05
C ALA A 362 11.10 19.00 -10.92
N LYS A 363 12.12 18.15 -11.02
CA LYS A 363 12.10 16.94 -11.88
C LYS A 363 11.18 15.84 -11.34
N ALA A 364 11.17 15.62 -10.02
CA ALA A 364 10.45 14.49 -9.42
C ALA A 364 8.94 14.73 -9.26
N VAL A 365 8.48 15.98 -9.25
CA VAL A 365 7.06 16.33 -9.09
C VAL A 365 6.25 16.13 -10.40
N TYR A 366 6.91 15.99 -11.56
CA TYR A 366 6.24 15.86 -12.87
C TYR A 366 5.97 14.42 -13.34
N TRP A 367 6.09 13.39 -12.51
CA TRP A 367 5.63 12.03 -12.87
C TRP A 367 4.10 11.88 -12.98
N ASP A 368 3.34 12.99 -12.90
CA ASP A 368 1.88 13.04 -13.02
C ASP A 368 1.36 13.18 -14.47
N ASN A 369 2.11 12.71 -15.48
CA ASN A 369 1.60 12.63 -16.85
C ASN A 369 0.76 11.36 -17.07
N LYS A 370 -0.53 11.49 -16.80
CA LYS A 370 -1.71 11.02 -17.57
C LYS A 370 -1.81 9.60 -18.17
N ASN A 371 -0.85 8.67 -18.04
CA ASN A 371 -0.92 7.36 -18.70
C ASN A 371 -0.77 6.16 -17.73
N SER A 372 -1.65 6.06 -16.72
CA SER A 372 -1.86 4.78 -16.01
C SER A 372 -3.30 4.66 -15.51
N LEU A 373 -4.22 4.54 -16.45
CA LEU A 373 -5.54 3.96 -16.23
C LEU A 373 -5.47 2.45 -16.35
#